data_AF-A0A9E3ECA7-F1
#
_entry.id   AF-A0A9E3ECA7-F1
#
_cell.length_a   1.000
_cell.length_b   1.000
_cell.length_c   1.000
_cell.angle_alpha   90.00
_cell.angle_beta   90.00
_cell.angle_gamma   90.00
#
_symmetry.space_group_name_H-M   'P 1'
#
loop_
_entity.id
_entity.type
_entity.pdbx_description
1 polymer ?
#
loop_
_entity_poly.entity_id
_entity_poly.type
_entity_poly.pdbx_seq_one_letter_code
_entity_poly.pdbx_strand_id
1 'polypeptide(L)'
;MIVIPMAGASRRFAEAGYVRPKYELSLAGRPVLHHAVASFQAYFSAAPFLFIVGPVPGAADYVRSACAELGVSQAAIVALDRPTQGQAETVERGLTAAGVAAEAALTIFNIDTFRPGFRFPHDDWSRASDGWLEVFEGGGDNWSYVRPAMDAEPLALETAEKQPISNLCCTGLYHFARAGDFASALAKERVRPQAAELYVAPLYNHLIAAGRRIHYRRIARDEVVFCGTPAEYLDLGGAPPGG
;
A
#
# COMPACT_ATOMS: atom_id res chain seq x y z
N MET A 1 -7.13 7.45 -8.20
CA MET A 1 -7.85 6.77 -7.09
C MET A 1 -6.84 6.30 -6.07
N ILE A 2 -7.15 6.41 -4.78
CA ILE A 2 -6.34 5.83 -3.70
C ILE A 2 -6.96 4.48 -3.32
N VAL A 3 -6.17 3.42 -3.32
CA VAL A 3 -6.62 2.05 -3.09
C VAL A 3 -5.97 1.52 -1.81
N ILE A 4 -6.78 1.15 -0.83
CA ILE A 4 -6.35 0.65 0.48
C ILE A 4 -6.72 -0.83 0.61
N PRO A 5 -5.86 -1.76 0.16
CA PRO A 5 -6.04 -3.18 0.41
C PRO A 5 -5.73 -3.51 1.87
N MET A 6 -6.72 -4.04 2.59
CA MET A 6 -6.65 -4.41 4.00
C MET A 6 -7.30 -5.78 4.27
N ALA A 7 -7.08 -6.72 3.35
CA ALA A 7 -7.59 -8.09 3.45
C ALA A 7 -6.68 -9.06 4.23
N GLY A 8 -5.55 -8.56 4.78
CA GLY A 8 -4.63 -9.36 5.56
C GLY A 8 -5.21 -9.79 6.92
N ALA A 9 -4.85 -10.98 7.38
CA ALA A 9 -5.43 -11.60 8.57
C ALA A 9 -4.91 -11.07 9.94
N SER A 10 -4.06 -10.04 9.96
CA SER A 10 -3.41 -9.52 11.19
C SER A 10 -2.73 -10.61 12.05
N ARG A 11 -2.20 -11.67 11.41
CA ARG A 11 -1.75 -12.90 12.08
C ARG A 11 -0.73 -12.66 13.20
N ARG A 12 0.25 -11.77 12.97
CA ARG A 12 1.28 -11.42 13.98
C ARG A 12 0.67 -10.80 15.25
N PHE A 13 -0.42 -10.04 15.11
CA PHE A 13 -1.13 -9.47 16.25
C PHE A 13 -1.96 -10.53 16.97
N ALA A 14 -2.64 -11.41 16.23
CA ALA A 14 -3.36 -12.53 16.83
C ALA A 14 -2.41 -13.46 17.62
N GLU A 15 -1.24 -13.80 17.05
CA GLU A 15 -0.20 -14.61 17.71
C GLU A 15 0.39 -13.92 18.94
N ALA A 16 0.43 -12.58 18.96
CA ALA A 16 0.83 -11.81 20.13
C ALA A 16 -0.28 -11.69 21.19
N GLY A 17 -1.51 -12.17 20.92
CA GLY A 17 -2.62 -12.18 21.87
C GLY A 17 -3.67 -11.07 21.69
N TYR A 18 -3.60 -10.28 20.61
CA TYR A 18 -4.65 -9.30 20.30
C TYR A 18 -5.89 -9.99 19.74
N VAL A 19 -7.07 -9.67 20.30
CA VAL A 19 -8.36 -10.24 19.89
C VAL A 19 -8.93 -9.51 18.67
N ARG A 20 -8.81 -8.18 18.64
CA ARG A 20 -9.29 -7.35 17.53
C ARG A 20 -8.26 -7.29 16.40
N PRO A 21 -8.69 -7.15 15.14
CA PRO A 21 -7.77 -6.93 14.04
C PRO A 21 -7.01 -5.62 14.24
N LYS A 22 -5.78 -5.56 13.71
CA LYS A 22 -4.85 -4.45 13.99
C LYS A 22 -5.44 -3.07 13.69
N TYR A 23 -6.16 -2.95 12.58
CA TYR A 23 -6.72 -1.68 12.13
C TYR A 23 -7.76 -1.09 13.11
N GLU A 24 -8.34 -1.91 14.00
CA GLU A 24 -9.25 -1.48 15.07
C GLU A 24 -8.55 -1.13 16.39
N LEU A 25 -7.27 -1.45 16.54
CA LEU A 25 -6.53 -1.17 17.76
C LEU A 25 -6.34 0.34 17.94
N SER A 26 -6.39 0.80 19.19
CA SER A 26 -6.23 2.23 19.52
C SER A 26 -4.76 2.60 19.61
N LEU A 27 -4.38 3.66 18.92
CA LEU A 27 -3.05 4.26 18.96
C LEU A 27 -3.21 5.77 19.14
N ALA A 28 -2.63 6.34 20.20
CA ALA A 28 -2.77 7.77 20.53
C ALA A 28 -4.25 8.25 20.53
N GLY A 29 -5.16 7.42 21.05
CA GLY A 29 -6.58 7.74 21.18
C GLY A 29 -7.42 7.62 19.89
N ARG A 30 -6.84 7.11 18.79
CA ARG A 30 -7.54 6.86 17.52
C ARG A 30 -7.22 5.47 16.96
N PRO A 31 -8.11 4.84 16.18
CA PRO A 31 -7.79 3.56 15.58
C PRO A 31 -6.59 3.62 14.64
N VAL A 32 -5.81 2.53 14.55
CA VAL A 32 -4.67 2.41 13.61
C VAL A 32 -5.08 2.73 12.18
N LEU A 33 -6.29 2.32 11.75
CA LEU A 33 -6.82 2.66 10.44
C LEU A 33 -6.84 4.18 10.19
N HIS A 34 -7.21 4.97 11.19
CA HIS A 34 -7.33 6.42 11.06
C HIS A 34 -5.98 7.05 10.75
N HIS A 35 -4.91 6.58 11.39
CA HIS A 35 -3.55 7.08 11.14
C HIS A 35 -3.08 6.79 9.72
N ALA A 36 -3.35 5.58 9.21
CA ALA A 36 -3.02 5.22 7.83
C ALA A 36 -3.81 6.06 6.81
N VAL A 37 -5.12 6.18 6.98
CA VAL A 37 -5.99 6.93 6.04
C VAL A 37 -5.74 8.44 6.11
N ALA A 38 -5.49 8.99 7.29
CA ALA A 38 -5.17 10.40 7.49
C ALA A 38 -3.89 10.86 6.77
N SER A 39 -3.01 9.93 6.37
CA SER A 39 -1.92 10.20 5.43
C SER A 39 -2.40 11.00 4.22
N PHE A 40 -3.60 10.67 3.72
CA PHE A 40 -4.19 11.28 2.53
C PHE A 40 -5.27 12.33 2.84
N GLN A 41 -5.25 12.94 4.03
CA GLN A 41 -6.26 13.95 4.43
C GLN A 41 -6.43 15.07 3.39
N ALA A 42 -5.33 15.45 2.75
CA ALA A 42 -5.27 16.36 1.61
C ALA A 42 -6.25 16.07 0.46
N TYR A 43 -6.70 14.82 0.33
CA TYR A 43 -7.46 14.30 -0.81
C TYR A 43 -8.86 13.80 -0.43
N PHE A 44 -9.27 13.90 0.83
CA PHE A 44 -10.58 13.40 1.29
C PHE A 44 -11.77 13.97 0.51
N SER A 45 -11.66 15.22 0.04
CA SER A 45 -12.69 15.88 -0.77
C SER A 45 -12.38 15.91 -2.28
N ALA A 46 -11.23 15.40 -2.70
CA ALA A 46 -10.70 15.62 -4.06
C ALA A 46 -10.41 14.34 -4.84
N ALA A 47 -10.26 13.19 -4.18
CA ALA A 47 -9.96 11.92 -4.83
C ALA A 47 -10.90 10.80 -4.36
N PRO A 48 -11.25 9.85 -5.23
CA PRO A 48 -11.95 8.65 -4.82
C PRO A 48 -11.00 7.69 -4.10
N PHE A 49 -11.53 7.06 -3.05
CA PHE A 49 -10.90 6.00 -2.27
C PHE A 49 -11.61 4.68 -2.51
N LEU A 50 -10.84 3.60 -2.66
CA LEU A 50 -11.31 2.24 -2.71
C LEU A 50 -10.68 1.45 -1.56
N PHE A 51 -11.51 1.04 -0.61
CA PHE A 51 -11.10 0.16 0.48
C PHE A 51 -11.47 -1.28 0.15
N ILE A 52 -10.52 -2.20 0.33
CA ILE A 52 -10.72 -3.61 0.00
C ILE A 52 -10.50 -4.42 1.27
N VAL A 53 -11.58 -4.92 1.85
CA VAL A 53 -11.55 -5.66 3.12
C VAL A 53 -11.63 -7.16 2.86
N GLY A 54 -10.98 -7.93 3.73
CA GLY A 54 -11.05 -9.39 3.70
C GLY A 54 -12.41 -9.92 4.16
N PRO A 55 -12.60 -11.25 4.17
CA PRO A 55 -13.83 -11.91 4.61
C PRO A 55 -13.98 -11.91 6.14
N VAL A 56 -13.86 -10.73 6.77
CA VAL A 56 -14.02 -10.54 8.21
C VAL A 56 -15.40 -9.89 8.46
N PRO A 57 -16.28 -10.53 9.27
CA PRO A 57 -17.58 -9.95 9.59
C PRO A 57 -17.47 -8.54 10.16
N GLY A 58 -18.29 -7.61 9.68
CA GLY A 58 -18.33 -6.23 10.14
C GLY A 58 -17.21 -5.31 9.63
N ALA A 59 -16.17 -5.83 8.97
CA ALA A 59 -15.04 -5.01 8.51
C ALA A 59 -15.46 -3.91 7.51
N ALA A 60 -16.39 -4.21 6.61
CA ALA A 60 -16.88 -3.22 5.65
C ALA A 60 -17.66 -2.09 6.33
N ASP A 61 -18.47 -2.41 7.35
CA ASP A 61 -19.23 -1.42 8.11
C ASP A 61 -18.30 -0.57 8.98
N TYR A 62 -17.32 -1.21 9.62
CA TYR A 62 -16.27 -0.51 10.37
C TYR A 62 -15.53 0.51 9.52
N VAL A 63 -15.06 0.11 8.33
CA VAL A 63 -14.36 1.01 7.39
C VAL A 63 -15.28 2.13 6.93
N ARG A 64 -16.58 1.86 6.70
CA ARG A 64 -17.55 2.89 6.32
C ARG A 64 -17.69 3.96 7.41
N SER A 65 -17.83 3.55 8.67
CA SER A 65 -17.90 4.46 9.81
C SER A 65 -16.60 5.27 9.95
N ALA A 66 -15.44 4.62 9.85
CA ALA A 66 -14.14 5.30 9.91
C ALA A 66 -13.99 6.36 8.79
N CYS A 67 -14.41 6.04 7.55
CA CYS A 67 -14.39 6.99 6.44
C CYS A 67 -15.30 8.20 6.70
N ALA A 68 -16.50 7.97 7.25
CA ALA A 68 -17.44 9.03 7.58
C ALA A 68 -16.88 9.95 8.69
N GLU A 69 -16.29 9.37 9.74
CA GLU A 69 -15.65 10.12 10.83
C GLU A 69 -14.46 10.97 10.36
N LEU A 70 -13.68 10.44 9.41
CA LEU A 70 -12.54 11.15 8.82
C LEU A 70 -12.95 12.21 7.78
N GLY A 71 -14.19 12.16 7.28
CA GLY A 71 -14.67 13.07 6.24
C GLY A 71 -14.24 12.68 4.82
N VAL A 72 -13.98 11.40 4.56
CA VAL A 72 -13.70 10.89 3.21
C VAL A 72 -14.98 10.94 2.37
N SER A 73 -15.04 11.86 1.42
CA SER A 73 -16.27 12.16 0.66
C SER A 73 -16.65 11.12 -0.39
N GLN A 74 -15.67 10.38 -0.91
CA GLN A 74 -15.83 9.42 -1.99
C GLN A 74 -15.16 8.09 -1.63
N ALA A 75 -15.82 7.31 -0.78
CA ALA A 75 -15.34 6.00 -0.35
C ALA A 75 -16.18 4.86 -0.95
N ALA A 76 -15.55 4.05 -1.81
CA ALA A 76 -16.05 2.74 -2.22
C ALA A 76 -15.43 1.66 -1.32
N ILE A 77 -16.24 0.68 -0.91
CA ILE A 77 -15.80 -0.42 -0.02
C ILE A 77 -16.19 -1.74 -0.67
N VAL A 78 -15.19 -2.57 -0.95
CA VAL A 78 -15.36 -3.92 -1.48
C VAL A 78 -14.98 -4.92 -0.40
N ALA A 79 -15.92 -5.79 -0.04
CA ALA A 79 -15.66 -6.95 0.81
C ALA A 79 -15.38 -8.19 -0.04
N LEU A 80 -14.24 -8.82 0.18
CA LEU A 80 -13.89 -10.07 -0.47
C LEU A 80 -14.55 -11.25 0.25
N ASP A 81 -14.99 -12.25 -0.53
CA ASP A 81 -15.62 -13.49 -0.03
C ASP A 81 -14.62 -14.53 0.49
N ARG A 82 -13.33 -14.38 0.16
CA ARG A 82 -12.26 -15.31 0.54
C ARG A 82 -10.90 -14.62 0.63
N PRO A 83 -9.94 -15.19 1.38
CA PRO A 83 -8.55 -14.72 1.39
C PRO A 83 -7.93 -14.72 0.00
N THR A 84 -6.88 -13.91 -0.18
CA THR A 84 -6.12 -13.77 -1.43
C THR A 84 -4.69 -14.25 -1.26
N GLN A 85 -4.00 -14.54 -2.35
CA GLN A 85 -2.58 -14.90 -2.38
C GLN A 85 -1.65 -13.69 -2.17
N GLY A 86 -2.15 -12.49 -1.87
CA GLY A 86 -1.32 -11.34 -1.55
C GLY A 86 -2.02 -10.01 -1.82
N GLN A 87 -1.31 -8.92 -1.53
CA GLN A 87 -1.82 -7.57 -1.73
C GLN A 87 -2.19 -7.29 -3.19
N ALA A 88 -1.42 -7.80 -4.15
CA ALA A 88 -1.70 -7.55 -5.57
C ALA A 88 -3.01 -8.21 -6.02
N GLU A 89 -3.28 -9.46 -5.60
CA GLU A 89 -4.58 -10.09 -5.86
C GLU A 89 -5.73 -9.38 -5.13
N THR A 90 -5.51 -8.90 -3.89
CA THR A 90 -6.51 -8.09 -3.19
C THR A 90 -6.91 -6.88 -4.02
N VAL A 91 -5.92 -6.14 -4.54
CA VAL A 91 -6.16 -4.96 -5.38
C VAL A 91 -6.90 -5.34 -6.66
N GLU A 92 -6.44 -6.34 -7.41
CA GLU A 92 -7.09 -6.79 -8.66
C GLU A 92 -8.58 -7.10 -8.47
N ARG A 93 -8.89 -7.89 -7.43
CA ARG A 93 -10.28 -8.28 -7.11
C ARG A 93 -11.12 -7.07 -6.71
N GLY A 94 -10.56 -6.15 -5.92
CA GLY A 94 -11.23 -4.91 -5.55
C GLY A 94 -11.52 -4.00 -6.73
N LEU A 95 -10.53 -3.79 -7.62
CA LEU A 95 -10.68 -2.99 -8.83
C LEU A 95 -11.76 -3.56 -9.75
N THR A 96 -11.77 -4.88 -9.91
CA THR A 96 -12.77 -5.59 -10.74
C THR A 96 -14.17 -5.42 -10.16
N ALA A 97 -14.34 -5.67 -8.85
CA ALA A 97 -15.64 -5.55 -8.19
C ALA A 97 -16.16 -4.10 -8.18
N ALA A 98 -15.28 -3.11 -8.09
CA ALA A 98 -15.63 -1.70 -8.15
C ALA A 98 -15.81 -1.16 -9.58
N GLY A 99 -15.57 -1.97 -10.63
CA GLY A 99 -15.70 -1.56 -12.02
C GLY A 99 -14.71 -0.47 -12.44
N VAL A 100 -13.48 -0.49 -11.90
CA VAL A 100 -12.47 0.53 -12.19
C VAL A 100 -11.97 0.40 -13.62
N ALA A 101 -12.02 1.49 -14.39
CA ALA A 101 -11.55 1.54 -15.77
C ALA A 101 -10.03 1.32 -15.88
N ALA A 102 -9.59 0.71 -16.97
CA ALA A 102 -8.17 0.41 -17.23
C ALA A 102 -7.30 1.67 -17.34
N GLU A 103 -7.88 2.82 -17.71
CA GLU A 103 -7.23 4.11 -17.85
C GLU A 103 -7.05 4.84 -16.52
N ALA A 104 -7.71 4.39 -15.45
CA ALA A 104 -7.67 5.08 -14.17
C ALA A 104 -6.30 4.95 -13.49
N ALA A 105 -5.76 6.06 -13.00
CA ALA A 105 -4.55 6.05 -12.18
C ALA A 105 -4.83 5.48 -10.78
N LEU A 106 -3.90 4.67 -10.28
CA LEU A 106 -3.99 3.97 -9.00
C LEU A 106 -2.86 4.38 -8.07
N THR A 107 -3.17 4.63 -6.81
CA THR A 107 -2.18 4.77 -5.73
C THR A 107 -2.54 3.79 -4.64
N ILE A 108 -1.79 2.70 -4.56
CA ILE A 108 -1.99 1.62 -3.61
C ILE A 108 -1.23 1.96 -2.34
N PHE A 109 -1.88 1.82 -1.17
CA PHE A 109 -1.24 2.02 0.12
C PHE A 109 -1.76 1.04 1.17
N ASN A 110 -0.87 0.52 2.01
CA ASN A 110 -1.23 -0.43 3.07
C ASN A 110 -1.73 0.29 4.34
N ILE A 111 -2.28 -0.47 5.28
CA ILE A 111 -2.70 0.01 6.61
C ILE A 111 -1.63 -0.23 7.70
N ASP A 112 -0.40 -0.52 7.27
CA ASP A 112 0.75 -0.83 8.11
C ASP A 112 1.71 0.35 8.19
N THR A 113 1.43 1.41 7.44
CA THR A 113 2.31 2.57 7.25
C THR A 113 1.50 3.84 7.40
N PHE A 114 2.08 4.85 8.06
CA PHE A 114 1.54 6.19 8.12
C PHE A 114 2.47 7.13 7.36
N ARG A 115 1.88 7.98 6.51
CA ARG A 115 2.57 8.96 5.65
C ARG A 115 1.97 10.35 5.89
N PRO A 116 2.18 10.94 7.09
CA PRO A 116 1.51 12.17 7.47
C PRO A 116 1.73 13.29 6.46
N GLY A 117 0.66 13.95 6.04
CA GLY A 117 0.74 15.07 5.11
C GLY A 117 1.16 14.67 3.69
N PHE A 118 0.92 13.42 3.26
CA PHE A 118 1.25 12.98 1.92
C PHE A 118 0.73 13.94 0.85
N ARG A 119 1.61 14.29 -0.09
CA ARG A 119 1.31 15.03 -1.32
C ARG A 119 1.83 14.26 -2.52
N PHE A 120 1.08 14.22 -3.61
CA PHE A 120 1.57 13.64 -4.85
C PHE A 120 2.79 14.45 -5.35
N PRO A 121 3.82 13.79 -5.92
CA PRO A 121 4.94 14.51 -6.50
C PRO A 121 4.47 15.36 -7.69
N HIS A 122 4.95 16.59 -7.78
CA HIS A 122 4.60 17.55 -8.84
C HIS A 122 5.78 17.84 -9.79
N ASP A 123 6.85 17.05 -9.69
CA ASP A 123 8.02 17.13 -10.56
C ASP A 123 7.69 16.72 -12.00
N ASP A 124 8.54 17.09 -12.96
CA ASP A 124 8.35 16.73 -14.37
C ASP A 124 8.39 15.21 -14.59
N TRP A 125 9.29 14.52 -13.87
CA TRP A 125 9.42 13.06 -13.97
C TRP A 125 8.12 12.36 -13.58
N SER A 126 7.35 12.88 -12.59
CA SER A 126 6.14 12.22 -12.10
C SER A 126 5.01 12.28 -13.12
N ARG A 127 4.93 13.35 -13.91
CA ARG A 127 3.98 13.50 -15.02
C ARG A 127 4.31 12.63 -16.23
N ALA A 128 5.60 12.34 -16.45
CA ALA A 128 6.08 11.50 -17.54
C ALA A 128 6.22 10.01 -17.16
N SER A 129 5.83 9.65 -15.93
CA SER A 129 6.00 8.30 -15.38
C SER A 129 4.82 7.38 -15.71
N ASP A 130 5.10 6.14 -16.09
CA ASP A 130 4.07 5.08 -16.22
C ASP A 130 3.68 4.48 -14.85
N GLY A 131 4.53 4.69 -13.84
CA GLY A 131 4.29 4.32 -12.45
C GLY A 131 5.47 4.68 -11.58
N TRP A 132 5.29 4.78 -10.27
CA TRP A 132 6.40 5.08 -9.36
C TRP A 132 6.22 4.44 -8.00
N LEU A 133 7.34 4.16 -7.33
CA LEU A 133 7.39 3.62 -5.98
C LEU A 133 7.89 4.69 -5.02
N GLU A 134 7.29 4.78 -3.85
CA GLU A 134 7.85 5.63 -2.80
C GLU A 134 8.85 4.85 -1.96
N VAL A 135 10.02 5.45 -1.74
CA VAL A 135 11.14 4.82 -1.04
C VAL A 135 11.72 5.73 0.03
N PHE A 136 12.33 5.14 1.03
CA PHE A 136 13.16 5.82 2.02
C PHE A 136 14.51 5.11 2.11
N GLU A 137 15.53 5.79 2.63
CA GLU A 137 16.81 5.13 2.93
C GLU A 137 16.65 4.29 4.20
N GLY A 138 16.81 2.98 4.03
CA GLY A 138 16.61 1.99 5.09
C GLY A 138 17.53 0.79 4.92
N GLY A 139 17.30 -0.23 5.75
CA GLY A 139 18.03 -1.48 5.72
C GLY A 139 17.30 -2.61 6.47
N GLY A 140 17.82 -3.83 6.35
CA GLY A 140 17.26 -5.06 6.89
C GLY A 140 16.79 -6.03 5.79
N ASP A 141 16.17 -7.15 6.15
CA ASP A 141 15.83 -8.18 5.15
C ASP A 141 14.33 -8.24 4.83
N ASN A 142 13.52 -7.36 5.45
CA ASN A 142 12.05 -7.44 5.45
C ASN A 142 11.35 -6.40 4.56
N TRP A 143 12.06 -5.82 3.59
CA TRP A 143 11.52 -4.77 2.71
C TRP A 143 11.46 -5.20 1.26
N SER A 144 10.63 -4.51 0.47
CA SER A 144 10.82 -4.42 -0.98
C SER A 144 11.83 -3.33 -1.30
N TYR A 145 12.67 -3.56 -2.29
CA TYR A 145 13.80 -2.69 -2.66
C TYR A 145 13.66 -2.17 -4.08
N VAL A 146 14.24 -0.99 -4.34
CA VAL A 146 14.39 -0.41 -5.68
C VAL A 146 15.87 -0.25 -6.00
N ARG A 147 16.35 -0.82 -7.11
CA ARG A 147 17.68 -0.48 -7.65
C ARG A 147 17.55 0.75 -8.56
N PRO A 148 18.16 1.89 -8.20
CA PRO A 148 18.04 3.11 -9.00
C PRO A 148 18.93 3.03 -10.26
N ALA A 149 18.56 3.80 -11.28
CA ALA A 149 19.51 4.20 -12.32
C ALA A 149 20.58 5.13 -11.75
N MET A 150 21.75 5.19 -12.39
CA MET A 150 22.83 6.10 -12.01
C MET A 150 22.64 7.52 -12.58
N ASP A 151 21.54 7.74 -13.31
CA ASP A 151 21.23 9.00 -14.00
C ASP A 151 20.63 10.05 -13.05
N ALA A 152 20.50 11.28 -13.54
CA ALA A 152 19.93 12.39 -12.76
C ALA A 152 18.41 12.26 -12.52
N GLU A 153 17.71 11.51 -13.37
CA GLU A 153 16.28 11.22 -13.21
C GLU A 153 16.08 10.01 -12.29
N PRO A 154 15.10 10.02 -11.36
CA PRO A 154 14.94 8.97 -10.36
C PRO A 154 14.26 7.72 -10.95
N LEU A 155 14.89 7.08 -11.93
CA LEU A 155 14.39 5.88 -12.60
C LEU A 155 14.69 4.63 -11.76
N ALA A 156 13.71 3.73 -11.68
CA ALA A 156 13.86 2.40 -11.09
C ALA A 156 14.25 1.41 -12.19
N LEU A 157 15.40 0.74 -12.04
CA LEU A 157 15.86 -0.29 -12.98
C LEU A 157 15.35 -1.68 -12.62
N GLU A 158 15.03 -1.91 -11.35
CA GLU A 158 14.61 -3.20 -10.83
C GLU A 158 13.97 -3.02 -9.46
N THR A 159 13.03 -3.91 -9.14
CA THR A 159 12.47 -4.07 -7.81
C THR A 159 12.72 -5.48 -7.30
N ALA A 160 12.94 -5.65 -5.99
CA ALA A 160 13.05 -7.00 -5.40
C ALA A 160 12.37 -7.06 -4.04
N GLU A 161 11.68 -8.17 -3.76
CA GLU A 161 11.03 -8.42 -2.48
C GLU A 161 11.97 -9.22 -1.56
N LYS A 162 12.22 -8.72 -0.33
CA LYS A 162 13.05 -9.38 0.70
C LYS A 162 14.45 -9.75 0.22
N GLN A 163 14.97 -9.02 -0.77
CA GLN A 163 16.33 -9.14 -1.27
C GLN A 163 16.94 -7.75 -1.36
N PRO A 164 17.96 -7.42 -0.54
CA PRO A 164 18.51 -6.07 -0.46
C PRO A 164 19.41 -5.76 -1.67
N ILE A 165 18.79 -5.36 -2.78
CA ILE A 165 19.48 -4.95 -4.03
C ILE A 165 19.96 -3.48 -3.98
N SER A 166 19.59 -2.73 -2.93
CA SER A 166 19.99 -1.35 -2.66
C SER A 166 19.65 -0.98 -1.20
N ASN A 167 19.87 0.28 -0.80
CA ASN A 167 19.38 0.86 0.46
C ASN A 167 18.03 1.61 0.32
N LEU A 168 17.37 1.52 -0.84
CA LEU A 168 16.09 2.19 -1.10
C LEU A 168 14.94 1.23 -0.82
N CYS A 169 14.37 1.31 0.38
CA CYS A 169 13.28 0.47 0.84
C CYS A 169 11.93 1.11 0.48
N CYS A 170 11.00 0.31 -0.05
CA CYS A 170 9.64 0.76 -0.36
C CYS A 170 8.85 1.06 0.91
N THR A 171 8.09 2.15 0.92
CA THR A 171 7.20 2.50 2.04
C THR A 171 5.91 1.68 2.03
N GLY A 172 5.62 0.97 0.94
CA GLY A 172 4.32 0.36 0.68
C GLY A 172 3.33 1.26 -0.07
N LEU A 173 3.77 2.44 -0.51
CA LEU A 173 3.05 3.29 -1.44
C LEU A 173 3.52 3.03 -2.87
N TYR A 174 2.58 2.59 -3.72
CA TYR A 174 2.84 2.21 -5.11
C TYR A 174 1.87 2.92 -6.03
N HIS A 175 2.39 3.67 -7.00
CA HIS A 175 1.59 4.38 -7.99
C HIS A 175 1.70 3.72 -9.36
N PHE A 176 0.55 3.55 -10.03
CA PHE A 176 0.44 3.14 -11.42
C PHE A 176 -0.35 4.23 -12.16
N ALA A 177 0.19 4.72 -13.28
CA ALA A 177 -0.53 5.71 -14.09
C ALA A 177 -1.83 5.14 -14.66
N ARG A 178 -1.90 3.80 -14.83
CA ARG A 178 -3.06 3.10 -15.38
C ARG A 178 -3.31 1.75 -14.69
N ALA A 179 -4.57 1.50 -14.33
CA ALA A 179 -5.01 0.22 -13.79
C ALA A 179 -4.79 -0.96 -14.76
N GLY A 180 -4.84 -0.71 -16.07
CA GLY A 180 -4.56 -1.71 -17.10
C GLY A 180 -3.10 -2.19 -17.08
N ASP A 181 -2.14 -1.32 -16.80
CA ASP A 181 -0.74 -1.70 -16.66
C ASP A 181 -0.53 -2.55 -15.39
N PHE A 182 -1.18 -2.18 -14.28
CA PHE A 182 -1.21 -3.01 -13.06
C PHE A 182 -1.76 -4.42 -13.34
N ALA A 183 -2.92 -4.53 -13.99
CA ALA A 183 -3.54 -5.82 -14.31
C ALA A 183 -2.68 -6.67 -15.26
N SER A 184 -2.08 -6.05 -16.29
CA SER A 184 -1.18 -6.72 -17.22
C SER A 184 0.08 -7.25 -16.53
N ALA A 185 0.69 -6.45 -15.64
CA ALA A 185 1.85 -6.86 -14.87
C ALA A 185 1.52 -8.02 -13.91
N LEU A 186 0.38 -7.96 -13.22
CA LEU A 186 -0.06 -9.04 -12.33
C LEU A 186 -0.34 -10.35 -13.08
N ALA A 187 -0.97 -10.27 -14.26
CA ALA A 187 -1.18 -11.46 -15.09
C ALA A 187 0.14 -12.15 -15.47
N LYS A 188 1.18 -11.37 -15.79
CA LYS A 188 2.52 -11.91 -16.06
C LYS A 188 3.19 -12.49 -14.81
N GLU A 189 3.04 -11.84 -13.66
CA GLU A 189 3.56 -12.34 -12.38
C GLU A 189 2.93 -13.69 -12.01
N ARG A 190 1.62 -13.89 -12.23
CA ARG A 190 0.97 -15.19 -11.97
C ARG A 190 1.52 -16.35 -12.81
N VAL A 191 2.08 -16.09 -13.99
CA VAL A 191 2.67 -17.14 -14.86
C VAL A 191 4.03 -17.57 -14.35
N ARG A 192 4.82 -16.65 -13.80
CA ARG A 192 6.15 -16.91 -13.24
C ARG A 192 6.33 -16.12 -11.95
N PRO A 193 5.73 -16.58 -10.84
CA PRO A 193 5.73 -15.83 -9.59
C PRO A 193 7.14 -15.84 -8.98
N GLN A 194 7.59 -14.67 -8.51
CA GLN A 194 8.86 -14.50 -7.81
C GLN A 194 8.79 -14.99 -6.35
N ALA A 195 7.58 -15.06 -5.80
CA ALA A 195 7.30 -15.55 -4.46
C ALA A 195 5.95 -16.28 -4.40
N ALA A 196 5.72 -17.06 -3.35
CA ALA A 196 4.41 -17.70 -3.12
C ALA A 196 3.28 -16.66 -2.90
N GLU A 197 3.62 -15.50 -2.35
CA GLU A 197 2.70 -14.37 -2.18
C GLU A 197 2.85 -13.36 -3.32
N LEU A 198 1.71 -12.85 -3.81
CA LEU A 198 1.62 -11.85 -4.88
C LEU A 198 1.75 -10.43 -4.29
N TYR A 199 2.99 -9.95 -4.26
CA TYR A 199 3.35 -8.59 -3.84
C TYR A 199 3.18 -7.58 -4.97
N VAL A 200 3.02 -6.30 -4.62
CA VAL A 200 2.87 -5.21 -5.61
C VAL A 200 4.21 -4.78 -6.19
N ALA A 201 5.28 -4.72 -5.39
CA ALA A 201 6.58 -4.24 -5.85
C ALA A 201 7.13 -5.04 -7.04
N PRO A 202 7.15 -6.39 -7.04
CA PRO A 202 7.64 -7.18 -8.18
C PRO A 202 6.92 -6.90 -9.52
N LEU A 203 5.69 -6.39 -9.50
CA LEU A 203 4.94 -6.07 -10.72
C LEU A 203 5.65 -5.01 -11.58
N TYR A 204 6.40 -4.11 -10.96
CA TYR A 204 7.14 -3.09 -11.69
C TYR A 204 8.23 -3.67 -12.59
N ASN A 205 8.80 -4.84 -12.25
CA ASN A 205 9.77 -5.53 -13.13
C ASN A 205 9.15 -5.92 -14.48
N HIS A 206 7.87 -6.33 -14.51
CA HIS A 206 7.17 -6.66 -15.76
C HIS A 206 6.89 -5.42 -16.62
N LEU A 207 6.70 -4.27 -15.97
CA LEU A 207 6.52 -2.99 -16.66
C LEU A 207 7.84 -2.47 -17.22
N ILE A 208 8.91 -2.51 -16.41
CA ILE A 208 10.27 -2.16 -16.84
C ILE A 208 10.70 -3.03 -18.03
N ALA A 209 10.48 -4.34 -17.96
CA ALA A 209 10.78 -5.26 -19.07
C ALA A 209 9.94 -4.99 -20.33
N ALA A 210 8.78 -4.33 -20.19
CA ALA A 210 7.93 -3.90 -21.30
C ALA A 210 8.28 -2.49 -21.82
N GLY A 211 9.38 -1.89 -21.34
CA GLY A 211 9.84 -0.56 -21.76
C GLY A 211 9.07 0.60 -21.12
N ARG A 212 8.30 0.35 -20.06
CA ARG A 212 7.63 1.42 -19.29
C ARG A 212 8.64 2.21 -18.45
N ARG A 213 8.39 3.50 -18.30
CA ARG A 213 9.19 4.40 -17.46
C ARG A 213 8.71 4.35 -16.02
N ILE A 214 9.43 3.62 -15.19
CA ILE A 214 9.14 3.52 -13.75
C ILE A 214 10.12 4.38 -12.97
N HIS A 215 9.59 5.22 -12.08
CA HIS A 215 10.38 6.08 -11.22
C HIS A 215 10.31 5.65 -9.75
N TYR A 216 11.15 6.25 -8.93
CA TYR A 216 10.99 6.23 -7.49
C TYR A 216 10.93 7.66 -6.94
N ARG A 217 10.27 7.81 -5.79
CA ARG A 217 10.30 9.05 -5.01
C ARG A 217 10.95 8.76 -3.68
N ARG A 218 12.12 9.34 -3.44
CA ARG A 218 12.77 9.28 -2.13
C ARG A 218 12.12 10.28 -1.17
N ILE A 219 11.84 9.83 0.04
CA ILE A 219 11.38 10.65 1.18
C ILE A 219 12.39 10.55 2.32
N ALA A 220 12.34 11.51 3.25
CA ALA A 220 13.10 11.42 4.49
C ALA A 220 12.48 10.38 5.44
N ARG A 221 13.30 9.78 6.31
CA ARG A 221 12.88 8.70 7.21
C ARG A 221 11.80 9.16 8.20
N ASP A 222 11.82 10.42 8.62
CA ASP A 222 10.85 11.02 9.55
C ASP A 222 9.48 11.33 8.89
N GLU A 223 9.38 11.25 7.57
CA GLU A 223 8.11 11.40 6.84
C GLU A 223 7.29 10.10 6.76
N VAL A 224 7.78 8.99 7.34
CA VAL A 224 7.11 7.69 7.30
C VAL A 224 7.17 7.00 8.66
N VAL A 225 6.07 6.40 9.08
CA VAL A 225 5.96 5.63 10.33
C VAL A 225 5.44 4.24 10.00
N PHE A 226 6.05 3.21 10.57
CA PHE A 226 5.64 1.81 10.37
C PHE A 226 4.95 1.28 11.62
N CYS A 227 3.86 0.55 11.42
CA CYS A 227 3.00 -0.04 12.44
C CYS A 227 2.48 -1.40 11.90
N GLY A 228 3.37 -2.21 11.32
CA GLY A 228 3.06 -3.52 10.73
C GLY A 228 3.19 -4.69 11.70
N THR A 229 3.91 -4.50 12.81
CA THR A 229 4.18 -5.51 13.83
C THR A 229 3.73 -5.09 15.23
N PRO A 230 3.51 -6.04 16.15
CA PRO A 230 3.23 -5.71 17.55
C PRO A 230 4.32 -4.85 18.21
N ALA A 231 5.59 -5.09 17.91
CA ALA A 231 6.70 -4.32 18.45
C ALA A 231 6.62 -2.85 18.01
N GLU A 232 6.47 -2.60 16.71
CA GLU A 232 6.30 -1.23 16.18
C GLU A 232 5.07 -0.54 16.76
N TYR A 233 3.95 -1.25 16.90
CA TYR A 233 2.74 -0.69 17.51
C TYR A 233 2.96 -0.29 18.98
N LEU A 234 3.66 -1.11 19.76
CA LEU A 234 4.01 -0.79 21.16
C LEU A 234 4.99 0.39 21.25
N ASP A 235 5.99 0.44 20.36
CA ASP A 235 6.96 1.55 20.29
C ASP A 235 6.29 2.90 19.98
N LEU A 236 5.17 2.89 19.26
CA LEU A 236 4.34 4.06 19.00
C LEU A 236 3.39 4.41 20.16
N GLY A 237 3.44 3.69 21.28
CA GLY A 237 2.57 3.90 22.44
C GLY A 237 1.25 3.14 22.38
N GLY A 238 1.16 2.09 21.56
CA GLY A 238 0.05 1.16 21.57
C GLY A 238 -0.06 0.38 22.88
N ALA A 239 -1.27 -0.02 23.26
CA ALA A 239 -1.51 -0.81 24.47
C ALA A 239 -1.19 -2.30 24.26
N PRO A 240 -0.60 -3.01 25.24
CA PRO A 240 -0.39 -4.45 25.15
C PRO A 240 -1.72 -5.23 25.07
N PRO A 241 -1.70 -6.49 24.61
CA PRO A 241 -2.90 -7.31 24.54
C PRO A 241 -3.56 -7.47 25.91
N GLY A 242 -4.88 -7.30 25.96
CA GLY A 242 -5.68 -7.39 27.20
C GLY A 242 -5.75 -6.11 28.03
N GLY A 243 -5.09 -5.03 27.59
CA GLY A 243 -5.21 -3.68 28.16
C GLY A 243 -6.28 -2.81 27.51
#